data_AF-K1YQM7-F1
#
_entry.id   AF-K1YQM7-F1
#
_cell.length_a   1.000
_cell.length_b   1.000
_cell.length_c   1.000
_cell.angle_alpha   90.00
_cell.angle_beta   90.00
_cell.angle_gamma   90.00
#
_symmetry.space_group_name_H-M   'P 1'
#
loop_
_entity.id
_entity.type
_entity.pdbx_description
1 polymer ?
#
loop_
_entity_poly.entity_id
_entity_poly.type
_entity_poly.pdbx_seq_one_letter_code
_entity_poly.pdbx_strand_id
1 'polypeptide(L)' 'RAYMRSVRVEKKADETIPATVGLDAASILRIYELLAIARLEDRFVVPTAFQPDKSPLHDIRGCAGFPEYR' A
#
# COMPACT_ATOMS: atom_id res chain seq x y z
N ARG A 1 11.13 -13.26 -7.21
CA ARG A 1 11.52 -12.77 -8.57
C ARG A 1 11.62 -13.89 -9.60
N ALA A 2 12.34 -14.99 -9.30
CA ALA A 2 12.50 -16.11 -10.22
C ALA A 2 11.17 -16.67 -10.76
N TYR A 3 10.15 -16.83 -9.91
CA TYR A 3 8.81 -17.26 -10.32
C TYR A 3 8.20 -16.40 -11.45
N MET A 4 8.20 -15.08 -11.30
CA MET A 4 7.66 -14.19 -12.34
C MET A 4 8.50 -14.20 -13.63
N ARG A 5 9.78 -14.60 -13.56
CA ARG A 5 10.61 -14.83 -14.74
C ARG A 5 10.21 -16.12 -15.45
N SER A 6 10.00 -17.23 -14.73
CA SER A 6 9.56 -18.50 -15.36
C SER A 6 8.22 -18.31 -16.07
N VAL A 7 7.29 -17.58 -15.45
CA VAL A 7 6.00 -17.24 -16.07
C VAL A 7 6.14 -16.39 -17.33
N ARG A 8 7.00 -15.37 -17.34
CA ARG A 8 7.09 -14.40 -18.46
C ARG A 8 8.03 -14.80 -19.58
N VAL A 9 9.17 -15.36 -19.21
CA VAL A 9 10.26 -15.67 -20.14
C VAL A 9 10.12 -17.11 -20.62
N GLU A 10 9.98 -18.04 -19.69
CA GLU A 10 9.90 -19.48 -20.00
C GLU A 10 8.45 -19.92 -20.33
N LYS A 11 7.47 -19.02 -20.15
CA LYS A 11 6.03 -19.25 -20.36
C LYS A 11 5.49 -20.46 -19.59
N LYS A 12 6.14 -20.81 -18.47
CA LYS A 12 5.78 -21.94 -17.63
C LYS A 12 5.89 -21.54 -16.16
N ALA A 13 4.79 -21.67 -15.43
CA ALA A 13 4.79 -21.48 -13.98
C ALA A 13 5.58 -22.62 -13.33
N ASP A 14 6.54 -22.28 -12.48
CA ASP A 14 7.30 -23.23 -11.69
C ASP A 14 6.94 -23.08 -10.22
N GLU A 15 6.05 -23.94 -9.74
CA GLU A 15 5.52 -23.93 -8.37
C GLU A 15 6.55 -24.38 -7.33
N THR A 16 7.67 -24.98 -7.75
CA THR A 16 8.74 -25.33 -6.81
C THR A 16 9.39 -24.08 -6.22
N ILE A 17 9.44 -22.98 -6.98
CA ILE A 17 10.08 -21.73 -6.56
C ILE A 17 9.34 -21.12 -5.34
N PRO A 18 8.02 -20.84 -5.38
CA PRO A 18 7.28 -20.43 -4.18
C PRO A 18 7.43 -21.43 -3.02
N ALA A 19 7.35 -22.74 -3.31
CA ALA A 19 7.43 -23.78 -2.29
C ALA A 19 8.77 -23.78 -1.52
N THR A 20 9.89 -23.44 -2.19
CA THR A 20 11.21 -23.34 -1.53
C THR A 20 11.26 -22.30 -0.41
N VAL A 21 10.38 -21.31 -0.44
CA VAL A 21 10.26 -20.25 0.58
C VAL A 21 8.97 -20.37 1.39
N GLY A 22 8.26 -21.50 1.30
CA GLY A 22 7.02 -21.76 2.05
C GLY A 22 5.83 -20.91 1.60
N LEU A 23 5.83 -20.42 0.36
CA LEU A 23 4.74 -19.65 -0.22
C LEU A 23 4.07 -20.45 -1.36
N ASP A 24 2.86 -20.05 -1.70
CA ASP A 24 2.14 -20.54 -2.88
C ASP A 24 2.23 -19.52 -4.04
N ALA A 25 1.79 -19.95 -5.22
CA ALA A 25 1.74 -19.10 -6.41
C ALA A 25 0.89 -17.83 -6.19
N ALA A 26 -0.24 -17.95 -5.48
CA ALA A 26 -1.14 -16.83 -5.23
C ALA A 26 -0.48 -15.75 -4.35
N SER A 27 0.25 -16.15 -3.30
CA SER A 27 1.00 -15.21 -2.46
C SER A 27 2.07 -14.46 -3.26
N ILE A 28 2.82 -15.15 -4.12
CA ILE A 28 3.83 -14.50 -4.97
C ILE A 28 3.18 -13.52 -5.96
N LEU A 29 2.02 -13.86 -6.53
CA LEU A 29 1.27 -12.95 -7.40
C LEU A 29 0.75 -11.72 -6.64
N ARG A 30 0.28 -11.89 -5.40
CA ARG A 30 -0.13 -10.78 -4.51
C ARG A 30 1.03 -9.84 -4.21
N ILE A 31 2.18 -10.41 -3.87
CA ILE A 31 3.43 -9.65 -3.65
C ILE A 31 3.82 -8.90 -4.94
N TYR A 32 3.71 -9.55 -6.09
CA TYR A 32 3.99 -8.92 -7.37
C TYR A 32 3.05 -7.75 -7.67
N GLU A 33 1.75 -7.89 -7.39
CA GLU A 33 0.76 -6.82 -7.53
C GLU A 33 1.12 -5.62 -6.65
N LEU A 34 1.40 -5.85 -5.36
CA LEU A 34 1.71 -4.77 -4.41
C LEU A 34 3.05 -4.08 -4.68
N LEU A 35 4.10 -4.84 -5.03
CA LEU A 35 5.46 -4.30 -5.10
C LEU A 35 5.89 -3.89 -6.51
N ALA A 36 5.48 -4.62 -7.54
CA ALA A 36 5.93 -4.38 -8.91
C ALA A 36 4.93 -3.58 -9.74
N ILE A 37 3.61 -3.82 -9.57
CA ILE A 37 2.58 -2.97 -10.19
C ILE A 37 2.36 -1.72 -9.34
N ALA A 38 2.16 -1.90 -8.03
CA ALA A 38 2.06 -0.84 -7.04
C ALA A 38 1.07 0.27 -7.45
N ARG A 39 -0.21 -0.11 -7.63
CA ARG A 39 -1.29 0.85 -7.95
C ARG A 39 -1.37 1.94 -6.90
N LEU A 40 -1.81 3.14 -7.31
CA LEU A 40 -1.87 4.30 -6.41
C LEU A 40 -2.73 4.03 -5.16
N GLU A 41 -3.87 3.36 -5.35
CA GLU A 41 -4.80 2.98 -4.28
C GLU A 41 -4.23 1.97 -3.28
N ASP A 42 -3.30 1.11 -3.71
CA ASP A 42 -2.69 0.07 -2.85
C ASP A 42 -1.41 0.56 -2.16
N ARG A 43 -0.80 1.65 -2.65
CA ARG A 43 0.47 2.17 -2.11
C ARG A 43 0.33 2.78 -0.72
N PHE A 44 -0.82 3.39 -0.43
CA PHE A 44 -1.03 4.14 0.79
C PHE A 44 -2.36 3.76 1.44
N VAL A 45 -2.28 3.14 2.61
CA VAL A 45 -3.44 2.93 3.48
C VAL A 45 -3.36 3.93 4.62
N VAL A 46 -3.71 5.18 4.32
CA VAL A 46 -3.68 6.29 5.28
C VAL A 46 -5.12 6.62 5.71
N PRO A 47 -5.54 6.22 6.93
CA PRO A 47 -6.86 6.56 7.43
C PRO A 47 -6.94 8.06 7.78
N THR A 48 -8.15 8.60 7.79
CA THR A 48 -8.38 9.95 8.31
C THR A 48 -8.06 9.98 9.80
N ALA A 49 -7.18 10.88 10.21
CA ALA A 49 -6.85 11.06 11.62
C ALA A 49 -8.06 11.59 12.39
N PHE A 50 -8.39 10.94 13.51
CA PHE A 50 -9.38 11.46 14.46
C PHE A 50 -8.74 12.57 15.30
N GLN A 51 -9.43 13.71 15.42
CA GLN A 51 -8.95 14.87 16.18
C GLN A 51 -10.03 15.26 17.22
N PRO A 52 -9.95 14.76 18.45
CA PRO A 52 -10.96 15.04 19.49
C PRO A 52 -10.92 16.47 20.01
N ASP A 53 -9.73 17.10 20.03
CA ASP A 53 -9.50 18.38 20.72
C ASP A 53 -9.63 19.60 19.81
N LYS A 54 -9.97 19.41 18.53
CA LYS A 54 -10.25 20.54 17.65
C LYS A 54 -11.72 20.88 17.80
N SER A 55 -12.00 22.09 18.32
CA SER A 55 -13.25 22.81 18.09
C SER A 55 -13.74 22.57 16.66
N PRO A 56 -15.07 22.55 16.41
CA PRO A 56 -15.64 22.13 15.13
C PRO A 56 -14.77 22.61 13.99
N LEU A 57 -14.32 21.73 13.09
CA LEU A 57 -13.34 22.07 12.05
C LEU A 57 -13.69 23.40 11.35
N HIS A 58 -14.98 23.71 11.24
CA HIS A 58 -15.54 24.95 10.74
C HIS A 58 -15.08 26.23 11.50
N ASP A 59 -14.95 26.19 12.82
CA ASP A 59 -14.59 27.32 13.68
C ASP A 59 -13.11 27.68 13.58
N ILE A 60 -12.27 26.68 13.30
CA ILE A 60 -10.82 26.86 13.11
C ILE A 60 -10.42 27.05 11.64
N ARG A 61 -11.34 26.86 10.69
CA ARG A 61 -11.11 27.20 9.27
C ARG A 61 -10.93 28.71 9.14
N GLY A 62 -9.68 29.15 8.96
CA GLY A 62 -9.31 30.56 8.81
C GLY A 62 -8.43 31.10 9.94
N CYS A 63 -8.40 30.45 11.10
CA CYS A 63 -7.53 30.84 12.23
C CYS A 63 -6.24 30.00 12.31
N ALA A 64 -6.16 28.90 11.54
CA ALA A 64 -4.97 28.06 11.50
C ALA A 64 -3.76 28.84 10.96
N GLY A 65 -2.73 29.03 11.81
CA GLY A 65 -1.50 29.74 11.47
C GLY A 65 -1.38 31.15 12.07
N PHE A 66 -2.39 31.67 12.77
CA PHE A 66 -2.34 32.98 13.45
C PHE A 66 -2.44 32.80 14.97
N PRO A 67 -1.33 32.56 15.69
CA PRO A 67 -1.36 32.26 17.12
C PRO A 67 -1.67 33.47 18.03
N GLU A 68 -1.66 34.70 17.51
CA GLU A 68 -1.67 35.94 18.34
C GLU A 68 -2.91 36.85 18.17
N TYR A 69 -4.00 36.39 17.54
CA TYR A 69 -5.27 37.13 17.57
C TYR A 69 -6.22 36.50 18.60
N ARG A 70 -6.01 36.84 19.88
CA ARG A 70 -7.01 36.69 20.93
C ARG A 70 -6.98 37.88 21.88
#